data_AF-A0A3N9UZN5-F1
#
_entry.id   AF-A0A3N9UZN5-F1
#
_cell.length_a   1.000
_cell.length_b   1.000
_cell.length_c   1.000
_cell.angle_alpha   90.00
_cell.angle_beta   90.00
_cell.angle_gamma   90.00
#
_symmetry.space_group_name_H-M   'P 1'
#
loop_
_entity.id
_entity.type
_entity.pdbx_description
1 polymer ?
#
loop_
_entity_poly.entity_id
_entity_poly.type
_entity_poly.pdbx_seq_one_letter_code
_entity_poly.pdbx_strand_id
1 'polypeptide(L)'
;MGSSGDWISPNMGQTTSRANSDEGLASMLQWLDQPVSSFPWYTASDAFYSQPYSYTTFSPYTEYYTTTGTTVEGGIISNPTKFDITQKTPSRVYYGAGVGLPYSQYASTVSSKTNDLWIQGATNWTQYVVSPVGTWLQLVAYAPVEGPAGVYETIQTDTTSSKYKTYQFNQGYNTMNFKADQVGRHTLYFVVNSQPSNVVVVDVFSESPAGKPVHTMS
;
A
#
# COMPACT_ATOMS: atom_id res chain seq x y z
N MET A 1 19.82 -18.27 61.04
CA MET A 1 18.65 -18.52 60.17
C MET A 1 18.05 -17.15 59.88
N GLY A 2 18.12 -16.52 58.71
CA GLY A 2 18.57 -16.88 57.37
C GLY A 2 17.77 -15.99 56.40
N SER A 3 18.48 -15.17 55.59
CA SER A 3 18.04 -14.34 54.44
C SER A 3 17.07 -13.18 54.75
N SER A 4 17.36 -11.88 54.57
CA SER A 4 17.98 -11.09 53.49
C SER A 4 17.22 -11.15 52.16
N GLY A 5 16.85 -9.98 51.63
CA GLY A 5 16.21 -9.82 50.33
C GLY A 5 15.77 -8.39 50.05
N ASP A 6 16.75 -7.50 49.89
CA ASP A 6 16.62 -6.14 49.37
C ASP A 6 15.86 -6.10 48.03
N TRP A 7 14.95 -5.14 47.87
CA TRP A 7 14.44 -4.72 46.56
C TRP A 7 15.49 -3.85 45.87
N ILE A 8 16.57 -4.48 45.41
CA ILE A 8 17.46 -3.91 44.40
C ILE A 8 17.09 -4.59 43.09
N SER A 9 16.67 -3.79 42.10
CA SER A 9 16.66 -4.18 40.70
C SER A 9 18.10 -4.35 40.23
N PRO A 10 18.47 -5.54 39.73
CA PRO A 10 19.22 -5.57 38.48
C PRO A 10 18.85 -6.81 37.65
N ASN A 11 18.14 -6.61 36.55
CA ASN A 11 18.44 -7.36 35.32
C ASN A 11 17.82 -6.68 34.09
N MET A 12 18.49 -5.62 33.61
CA MET A 12 18.54 -5.41 32.17
C MET A 12 19.34 -6.57 31.59
N GLY A 13 18.71 -7.40 30.77
CA GLY A 13 19.39 -8.46 30.03
C GLY A 13 18.82 -9.85 30.28
N GLN A 14 17.60 -10.10 29.81
CA GLN A 14 17.27 -11.41 29.29
C GLN A 14 16.61 -11.26 27.92
N THR A 15 17.45 -11.49 26.90
CA THR A 15 17.08 -11.80 25.53
C THR A 15 16.15 -13.02 25.53
N THR A 16 14.84 -12.79 25.49
CA THR A 16 13.85 -13.83 25.20
C THR A 16 13.84 -14.10 23.69
N SER A 17 14.61 -15.14 23.33
CA SER A 17 14.45 -16.03 22.17
C SER A 17 13.51 -15.58 21.04
N ARG A 18 14.13 -15.09 19.95
CA ARG A 18 13.56 -14.84 18.62
C ARG A 18 13.22 -16.13 17.87
N ALA A 19 12.27 -16.94 18.36
CA ALA A 19 11.97 -18.22 17.74
C ALA A 19 10.49 -18.53 17.50
N ASN A 20 9.54 -17.67 17.90
CA ASN A 20 8.11 -17.93 17.69
C ASN A 20 7.30 -16.64 17.43
N SER A 21 7.81 -15.77 16.57
CA SER A 21 7.01 -14.67 16.04
C SER A 21 6.24 -15.16 14.82
N ASP A 22 4.91 -15.16 14.93
CA ASP A 22 3.95 -15.35 13.84
C ASP A 22 4.46 -14.66 12.55
N GLU A 23 4.71 -15.43 11.49
CA GLU A 23 5.47 -14.95 10.31
C GLU A 23 4.82 -13.72 9.66
N GLY A 24 3.50 -13.60 9.75
CA GLY A 24 2.73 -12.44 9.28
C GLY A 24 2.98 -11.16 10.09
N LEU A 25 3.14 -11.27 11.42
CA LEU A 25 3.46 -10.13 12.29
C LEU A 25 4.95 -9.79 12.27
N ALA A 26 5.82 -10.80 12.14
CA ALA A 26 7.26 -10.61 11.96
C ALA A 26 7.58 -9.85 10.66
N SER A 27 6.82 -10.12 9.59
CA SER A 27 6.92 -9.40 8.31
C SER A 27 6.41 -7.96 8.42
N MET A 28 5.36 -7.72 9.21
CA MET A 28 4.80 -6.38 9.46
C MET A 28 5.72 -5.50 10.33
N LEU A 29 6.47 -6.10 11.27
CA LEU A 29 7.44 -5.38 12.11
C LEU A 29 8.75 -5.08 11.37
N GLN A 30 9.20 -5.96 10.47
CA GLN A 30 10.33 -5.66 9.57
C GLN A 30 10.03 -4.52 8.58
N TRP A 31 8.76 -4.29 8.26
CA TRP A 31 8.31 -3.25 7.32
C TRP A 31 8.45 -1.81 7.86
N LEU A 32 8.35 -1.60 9.18
CA LEU A 32 8.60 -0.27 9.78
C LEU A 32 10.09 0.10 9.82
N ASP A 33 10.98 -0.88 9.77
CA ASP A 33 12.44 -0.71 9.91
C ASP A 33 13.21 -0.66 8.57
N GLN A 34 12.52 -0.82 7.43
CA GLN A 34 13.17 -0.85 6.11
C GLN A 34 13.00 0.51 5.40
N PRO A 35 14.06 1.33 5.28
CA PRO A 35 13.97 2.62 4.63
C PRO A 35 13.65 2.46 3.15
N VAL A 36 12.56 3.11 2.71
CA VAL A 36 12.26 3.37 1.30
C VAL A 36 13.55 3.87 0.65
N SER A 37 14.12 3.10 -0.27
CA SER A 37 15.41 3.47 -0.87
C SER A 37 15.24 4.82 -1.59
N SER A 38 15.84 5.86 -0.99
CA SER A 38 16.03 7.22 -1.52
C SER A 38 14.85 8.19 -1.60
N PHE A 39 13.68 7.93 -1.01
CA PHE A 39 12.72 9.02 -0.84
C PHE A 39 12.90 9.71 0.53
N PRO A 40 13.06 11.04 0.57
CA PRO A 40 13.35 11.78 1.79
C PRO A 40 12.09 12.01 2.66
N TRP A 41 11.28 10.96 2.84
CA TRP A 41 10.05 10.91 3.65
C TRP A 41 10.23 11.45 5.08
N TYR A 42 11.47 11.43 5.57
CA TYR A 42 11.84 11.85 6.93
C TYR A 42 12.85 13.00 6.94
N THR A 43 13.00 13.73 5.84
CA THR A 43 13.75 14.99 5.88
C THR A 43 12.82 16.11 6.33
N ALA A 44 13.28 16.93 7.28
CA ALA A 44 12.49 17.93 7.99
C ALA A 44 12.07 19.15 7.15
N SER A 45 11.89 18.99 5.84
CA SER A 45 11.50 20.09 4.96
C SER A 45 10.03 19.99 4.56
N ASP A 46 9.25 21.01 4.91
CA ASP A 46 7.87 21.27 4.45
C ASP A 46 7.76 21.36 2.91
N ALA A 47 8.90 21.41 2.21
CA ALA A 47 9.00 21.43 0.76
C ALA A 47 8.59 20.11 0.08
N PHE A 48 8.54 18.99 0.81
CA PHE A 48 8.42 17.66 0.20
C PHE A 48 7.12 17.48 -0.60
N TYR A 49 5.99 17.91 -0.06
CA TYR A 49 4.70 17.82 -0.76
C TYR A 49 4.37 19.05 -1.61
N SER A 50 5.18 20.11 -1.56
CA SER A 50 4.94 21.36 -2.30
C SER A 50 5.79 21.52 -3.55
N GLN A 51 6.87 20.73 -3.70
CA GLN A 51 7.74 20.79 -4.88
C GLN A 51 7.32 19.80 -5.98
N PRO A 52 7.48 20.16 -7.28
CA PRO A 52 7.31 19.22 -8.38
C PRO A 52 8.54 18.31 -8.53
N TYR A 53 8.31 17.06 -8.98
CA TYR A 53 9.34 16.05 -9.19
C TYR A 53 9.56 15.73 -10.68
N SER A 54 10.75 15.28 -11.05
CA SER A 54 11.09 14.88 -12.42
C SER A 54 10.36 13.60 -12.84
N TYR A 55 10.13 13.40 -14.14
CA TYR A 55 9.57 12.16 -14.70
C TYR A 55 10.31 10.90 -14.22
N THR A 56 11.63 10.99 -14.01
CA THR A 56 12.47 9.88 -13.51
C THR A 56 12.04 9.35 -12.14
N THR A 57 11.33 10.16 -11.36
CA THR A 57 10.74 9.76 -10.09
C THR A 57 9.54 8.83 -10.27
N PHE A 58 8.79 9.01 -11.36
CA PHE A 58 7.57 8.25 -11.66
C PHE A 58 7.81 7.09 -12.63
N SER A 59 8.88 7.14 -13.44
CA SER A 59 9.18 6.17 -14.48
C SER A 59 9.26 4.70 -14.02
N PRO A 60 9.70 4.37 -12.78
CA PRO A 60 9.66 2.99 -12.30
C PRO A 60 8.24 2.44 -12.08
N TYR A 61 7.24 3.32 -11.99
CA TYR A 61 5.87 2.98 -11.59
C TYR A 61 4.84 3.16 -12.70
N THR A 62 5.27 3.44 -13.93
CA THR A 62 4.38 3.74 -15.06
C THR A 62 3.42 2.60 -15.41
N GLU A 63 3.69 1.36 -15.00
CA GLU A 63 2.77 0.25 -15.22
C GLU A 63 1.54 0.28 -14.30
N TYR A 64 1.52 1.10 -13.24
CA TYR A 64 0.51 1.07 -12.17
C TYR A 64 -0.49 2.21 -12.21
N TYR A 65 -0.33 3.19 -13.10
CA TYR A 65 -1.24 4.32 -13.23
C TYR A 65 -1.51 4.68 -14.69
N THR A 66 -2.62 5.36 -14.91
CA THR A 66 -3.04 5.84 -16.23
C THR A 66 -3.65 7.24 -16.14
N THR A 67 -3.61 8.00 -17.24
CA THR A 67 -4.22 9.33 -17.36
C THR A 67 -5.71 9.26 -17.71
N THR A 68 -6.30 8.07 -17.75
CA THR A 68 -7.72 7.87 -18.00
C THR A 68 -8.27 6.84 -17.03
N GLY A 69 -9.39 7.12 -16.38
CA GLY A 69 -10.04 6.15 -15.53
C GLY A 69 -11.49 6.50 -15.25
N THR A 70 -12.18 5.59 -14.58
CA THR A 70 -13.56 5.81 -14.17
C THR A 70 -13.61 6.81 -13.01
N THR A 71 -14.55 7.75 -13.06
CA THR A 71 -14.77 8.72 -11.99
C THR A 71 -15.10 8.02 -10.68
N VAL A 72 -14.47 8.46 -9.60
CA VAL A 72 -14.81 8.06 -8.22
C VAL A 72 -15.87 9.02 -7.70
N GLU A 73 -17.11 8.55 -7.57
CA GLU A 73 -18.23 9.39 -7.14
C GLU A 73 -18.40 9.36 -5.61
N GLY A 74 -18.15 10.52 -4.98
CA GLY A 74 -18.44 10.77 -3.57
C GLY A 74 -17.76 9.80 -2.59
N GLY A 75 -16.57 9.29 -2.93
CA GLY A 75 -15.88 8.24 -2.18
C GLY A 75 -14.36 8.29 -2.33
N ILE A 76 -13.71 7.33 -1.68
CA ILE A 76 -12.27 7.06 -1.74
C ILE A 76 -11.93 6.26 -3.01
N ILE A 77 -12.79 5.31 -3.38
CA ILE A 77 -12.63 4.40 -4.51
C ILE A 77 -13.94 4.27 -5.28
N SER A 78 -13.89 3.76 -6.51
CA SER A 78 -15.11 3.36 -7.22
C SER A 78 -15.78 2.17 -6.53
N ASN A 79 -17.05 1.91 -6.85
CA ASN A 79 -17.76 0.74 -6.34
C ASN A 79 -16.99 -0.56 -6.70
N PRO A 80 -16.76 -1.47 -5.74
CA PRO A 80 -16.13 -2.76 -6.00
C PRO A 80 -16.93 -3.58 -7.01
N THR A 81 -16.24 -4.14 -7.99
CA THR A 81 -16.81 -5.04 -8.99
C THR A 81 -16.03 -6.35 -9.02
N LYS A 82 -16.67 -7.46 -9.39
CA LYS A 82 -15.99 -8.77 -9.46
C LYS A 82 -14.80 -8.69 -10.43
N PHE A 83 -13.67 -9.23 -10.00
CA PHE A 83 -12.45 -9.29 -10.78
C PHE A 83 -12.12 -10.73 -11.12
N ASP A 84 -12.12 -11.04 -12.41
CA ASP A 84 -11.63 -12.33 -12.89
C ASP A 84 -10.09 -12.32 -12.93
N ILE A 85 -9.48 -12.93 -11.92
CA ILE A 85 -8.03 -13.04 -11.82
C ILE A 85 -7.44 -13.99 -12.86
N THR A 86 -8.20 -14.92 -13.44
CA THR A 86 -7.63 -15.97 -14.29
C THR A 86 -6.95 -15.42 -15.55
N GLN A 87 -7.48 -14.30 -16.08
CA GLN A 87 -6.91 -13.59 -17.23
C GLN A 87 -5.96 -12.45 -16.83
N LYS A 88 -5.89 -12.12 -15.53
CA LYS A 88 -5.17 -10.96 -14.99
C LYS A 88 -4.29 -11.35 -13.80
N THR A 89 -3.80 -12.59 -13.80
CA THR A 89 -2.93 -13.12 -12.76
C THR A 89 -1.58 -12.42 -12.87
N PRO A 90 -1.07 -11.77 -11.82
CA PRO A 90 0.23 -11.13 -11.88
C PRO A 90 1.32 -12.19 -11.93
N SER A 91 2.46 -11.85 -12.54
CA SER A 91 3.65 -12.71 -12.48
C SER A 91 4.25 -12.71 -11.07
N ARG A 92 4.24 -11.54 -10.42
CA ARG A 92 4.79 -11.32 -9.09
C ARG A 92 3.93 -10.34 -8.29
N VAL A 93 4.00 -10.48 -6.98
CA VAL A 93 3.52 -9.49 -6.02
C VAL A 93 4.72 -8.82 -5.34
N TYR A 94 4.65 -7.52 -5.12
CA TYR A 94 5.71 -6.72 -4.51
C TYR A 94 5.23 -6.14 -3.19
N TYR A 95 5.86 -6.56 -2.10
CA TYR A 95 5.58 -6.04 -0.77
C TYR A 95 6.41 -4.78 -0.50
N GLY A 96 5.80 -3.80 0.18
CA GLY A 96 6.47 -2.57 0.61
C GLY A 96 7.39 -1.94 -0.45
N ALA A 97 8.67 -1.76 -0.12
CA ALA A 97 9.68 -1.12 -0.97
C ALA A 97 10.17 -1.95 -2.18
N GLY A 98 9.47 -3.04 -2.54
CA GLY A 98 9.74 -3.80 -3.77
C GLY A 98 10.31 -5.20 -3.56
N VAL A 99 10.08 -5.84 -2.41
CA VAL A 99 10.43 -7.26 -2.24
C VAL A 99 9.43 -8.10 -3.04
N GLY A 100 9.87 -8.58 -4.19
CA GLY A 100 9.03 -9.33 -5.12
C GLY A 100 8.95 -10.82 -4.81
N LEU A 101 7.75 -11.38 -4.71
CA LEU A 101 7.46 -12.80 -4.58
C LEU A 101 6.73 -13.30 -5.85
N PRO A 102 7.10 -14.45 -6.45
CA PRO A 102 6.29 -15.06 -7.51
C PRO A 102 4.84 -15.25 -7.05
N TYR A 103 3.87 -14.92 -7.90
CA TYR A 103 2.46 -15.01 -7.50
C TYR A 103 2.05 -16.45 -7.13
N SER A 104 2.61 -17.47 -7.78
CA SER A 104 2.35 -18.87 -7.44
C SER A 104 2.76 -19.21 -6.00
N GLN A 105 3.86 -18.61 -5.50
CA GLN A 105 4.31 -18.78 -4.13
C GLN A 105 3.40 -18.04 -3.15
N TYR A 106 3.04 -16.79 -3.47
CA TYR A 106 2.03 -16.03 -2.72
C TYR A 106 0.71 -16.80 -2.60
N ALA A 107 0.14 -17.27 -3.72
CA ALA A 107 -1.12 -17.99 -3.74
C ALA A 107 -1.08 -19.32 -2.97
N SER A 108 0.09 -19.96 -2.88
CA SER A 108 0.28 -21.21 -2.12
C SER A 108 0.42 -20.99 -0.61
N THR A 109 0.92 -19.81 -0.19
CA THR A 109 1.19 -19.48 1.22
C THR A 109 0.01 -18.78 1.88
N VAL A 110 -0.69 -17.93 1.15
CA VAL A 110 -1.84 -17.13 1.62
C VAL A 110 -3.14 -17.92 1.49
N SER A 111 -3.14 -19.17 1.94
CA SER A 111 -4.34 -20.02 1.92
C SER A 111 -5.49 -19.41 2.73
N SER A 112 -6.32 -18.65 2.00
CA SER A 112 -7.76 -18.42 2.15
C SER A 112 -8.35 -17.78 3.40
N LYS A 113 -7.60 -17.10 4.28
CA LYS A 113 -8.20 -16.51 5.50
C LYS A 113 -8.21 -15.00 5.63
N THR A 114 -7.37 -14.24 4.91
CA THR A 114 -7.23 -12.79 5.14
C THR A 114 -7.77 -11.96 3.99
N ASN A 115 -8.14 -10.73 4.31
CA ASN A 115 -8.40 -9.70 3.32
C ASN A 115 -7.07 -9.20 2.75
N ASP A 116 -6.96 -9.03 1.45
CA ASP A 116 -5.75 -8.50 0.81
C ASP A 116 -6.09 -7.34 -0.12
N LEU A 117 -5.20 -6.36 -0.22
CA LEU A 117 -5.31 -5.18 -1.07
C LEU A 117 -4.02 -4.95 -1.84
N TRP A 118 -4.14 -4.72 -3.14
CA TRP A 118 -3.03 -4.54 -4.05
C TRP A 118 -3.29 -3.40 -5.03
N ILE A 119 -2.21 -2.78 -5.49
CA ILE A 119 -2.21 -1.91 -6.66
C ILE A 119 -1.84 -2.77 -7.87
N GLN A 120 -2.74 -2.82 -8.85
CA GLN A 120 -2.56 -3.60 -10.07
C GLN A 120 -1.72 -2.82 -11.09
N GLY A 121 -0.66 -3.45 -11.56
CA GLY A 121 0.08 -3.04 -12.76
C GLY A 121 -0.24 -3.93 -13.96
N ALA A 122 0.44 -3.67 -15.08
CA ALA A 122 0.29 -4.44 -16.30
C ALA A 122 0.72 -5.91 -16.12
N THR A 123 1.82 -6.14 -15.42
CA THR A 123 2.40 -7.49 -15.26
C THR A 123 2.45 -7.95 -13.80
N ASN A 124 2.46 -7.01 -12.86
CA ASN A 124 2.72 -7.26 -11.45
C ASN A 124 1.73 -6.53 -10.56
N TRP A 125 1.61 -6.97 -9.31
CA TRP A 125 0.90 -6.24 -8.27
C TRP A 125 1.86 -5.72 -7.21
N THR A 126 1.55 -4.59 -6.60
CA THR A 126 2.43 -3.94 -5.60
C THR A 126 1.62 -3.34 -4.46
N GLN A 127 2.25 -3.17 -3.30
CA GLN A 127 1.70 -2.39 -2.18
C GLN A 127 2.13 -0.92 -2.19
N TYR A 128 3.06 -0.54 -3.07
CA TYR A 128 3.63 0.81 -3.09
C TYR A 128 3.78 1.33 -4.52
N VAL A 129 3.32 2.57 -4.73
CA VAL A 129 3.49 3.30 -5.99
C VAL A 129 3.80 4.77 -5.73
N VAL A 130 4.67 5.35 -6.55
CA VAL A 130 4.77 6.80 -6.72
C VAL A 130 4.02 7.20 -7.98
N SER A 131 3.04 8.09 -7.85
CA SER A 131 2.13 8.47 -8.92
C SER A 131 2.11 9.99 -9.14
N PRO A 132 2.03 10.47 -10.39
CA PRO A 132 1.68 11.86 -10.65
C PRO A 132 0.27 12.17 -10.13
N VAL A 133 0.05 13.39 -9.65
CA VAL A 133 -1.28 13.89 -9.30
C VAL A 133 -2.18 13.92 -10.54
N GLY A 134 -3.44 13.53 -10.38
CA GLY A 134 -4.46 13.51 -11.42
C GLY A 134 -4.56 12.20 -12.20
N THR A 135 -3.77 11.18 -11.88
CA THR A 135 -3.86 9.86 -12.51
C THR A 135 -4.84 8.94 -11.78
N TRP A 136 -5.13 7.80 -12.42
CA TRP A 136 -5.93 6.72 -11.87
C TRP A 136 -5.08 5.48 -11.69
N LEU A 137 -5.31 4.80 -10.56
CA LEU A 137 -4.72 3.52 -10.22
C LEU A 137 -5.84 2.48 -10.13
N GLN A 138 -5.57 1.25 -10.56
CA GLN A 138 -6.47 0.14 -10.38
C GLN A 138 -6.07 -0.60 -9.10
N LEU A 139 -7.00 -0.73 -8.15
CA LEU A 139 -6.85 -1.55 -6.97
C LEU A 139 -7.48 -2.93 -7.20
N VAL A 140 -6.85 -3.97 -6.67
CA VAL A 140 -7.39 -5.32 -6.60
C VAL A 140 -7.45 -5.73 -5.13
N ALA A 141 -8.63 -6.14 -4.68
CA ALA A 141 -8.83 -6.63 -3.34
C ALA A 141 -9.31 -8.08 -3.34
N TYR A 142 -8.81 -8.90 -2.42
CA TYR A 142 -9.37 -10.21 -2.13
C TYR A 142 -10.15 -10.16 -0.82
N ALA A 143 -11.42 -10.57 -0.85
CA ALA A 143 -12.27 -10.69 0.33
C ALA A 143 -12.75 -12.16 0.47
N PRO A 144 -12.42 -12.88 1.56
CA PRO A 144 -12.84 -14.27 1.74
C PRO A 144 -14.35 -14.46 1.84
N VAL A 145 -15.07 -13.41 2.25
CA VAL A 145 -16.52 -13.35 2.39
C VAL A 145 -17.07 -12.10 1.71
N GLU A 146 -18.27 -12.20 1.16
CA GLU A 146 -18.99 -11.02 0.70
C GLU A 146 -19.50 -10.19 1.89
N GLY A 147 -19.65 -8.88 1.71
CA GLY A 147 -20.22 -8.05 2.75
C GLY A 147 -19.88 -6.56 2.65
N PRO A 148 -20.48 -5.76 3.55
CA PRO A 148 -20.09 -4.38 3.72
C PRO A 148 -18.63 -4.31 4.21
N ALA A 149 -17.85 -3.46 3.54
CA ALA A 149 -16.47 -3.17 3.84
C ALA A 149 -16.31 -1.71 4.24
N GLY A 150 -15.66 -1.44 5.36
CA GLY A 150 -15.17 -0.10 5.66
C GLY A 150 -13.85 0.12 4.91
N VAL A 151 -13.79 1.12 4.04
CA VAL A 151 -12.54 1.54 3.38
C VAL A 151 -12.06 2.83 4.02
N TYR A 152 -10.78 2.85 4.34
CA TYR A 152 -10.11 3.94 5.04
C TYR A 152 -8.98 4.46 4.18
N GLU A 153 -8.83 5.77 4.17
CA GLU A 153 -7.71 6.47 3.55
C GLU A 153 -7.17 7.47 4.57
N THR A 154 -5.87 7.45 4.82
CA THR A 154 -5.19 8.57 5.48
C THR A 154 -4.34 9.29 4.46
N ILE A 155 -4.45 10.62 4.39
CA ILE A 155 -3.64 11.46 3.52
C ILE A 155 -2.71 12.26 4.40
N GLN A 156 -1.42 11.98 4.28
CA GLN A 156 -0.36 12.71 4.95
C GLN A 156 0.26 13.74 3.99
N THR A 157 0.25 14.99 4.42
CA THR A 157 0.98 16.13 3.84
C THR A 157 1.80 16.78 4.96
N ASP A 158 1.79 18.10 5.08
CA ASP A 158 2.22 18.81 6.31
C ASP A 158 1.22 18.60 7.46
N THR A 159 0.00 18.20 7.12
CA THR A 159 -1.04 17.76 8.06
C THR A 159 -1.54 16.37 7.68
N THR A 160 -2.16 15.68 8.64
CA THR A 160 -2.80 14.38 8.40
C THR A 160 -4.30 14.54 8.39
N SER A 161 -4.95 13.99 7.37
CA SER A 161 -6.40 13.87 7.28
C SER A 161 -6.80 12.42 7.03
N SER A 162 -8.02 12.05 7.40
CA SER A 162 -8.55 10.70 7.21
C SER A 162 -9.94 10.74 6.57
N LYS A 163 -10.18 9.81 5.64
CA LYS A 163 -11.48 9.56 5.03
C LYS A 163 -11.94 8.15 5.34
N TYR A 164 -13.26 7.98 5.38
CA TYR A 164 -13.92 6.70 5.57
C TYR A 164 -15.16 6.63 4.69
N LYS A 165 -15.38 5.47 4.07
CA LYS A 165 -16.65 5.15 3.39
C LYS A 165 -16.89 3.65 3.38
N THR A 166 -18.16 3.26 3.46
CA THR A 166 -18.60 1.87 3.32
C THR A 166 -18.89 1.52 1.87
N TYR A 167 -18.45 0.34 1.45
CA TYR A 167 -18.71 -0.23 0.12
C TYR A 167 -19.19 -1.67 0.25
N GLN A 168 -19.87 -2.19 -0.77
CA GLN A 168 -20.23 -3.60 -0.82
C GLN A 168 -19.17 -4.38 -1.58
N PHE A 169 -18.50 -5.33 -0.92
CA PHE A 169 -17.52 -6.22 -1.54
C PHE A 169 -18.17 -7.55 -1.90
N ASN A 170 -17.74 -8.12 -3.02
CA ASN A 170 -18.07 -9.48 -3.43
C ASN A 170 -17.10 -10.46 -2.76
N GLN A 171 -17.54 -11.69 -2.56
CA GLN A 171 -16.61 -12.77 -2.23
C GLN A 171 -15.60 -12.98 -3.37
N GLY A 172 -14.33 -13.20 -3.01
CA GLY A 172 -13.23 -13.38 -3.93
C GLY A 172 -12.57 -12.06 -4.32
N TYR A 173 -12.08 -11.99 -5.56
CA TYR A 173 -11.39 -10.81 -6.06
C TYR A 173 -12.36 -9.72 -6.52
N ASN A 174 -12.04 -8.48 -6.13
CA ASN A 174 -12.74 -7.25 -6.48
C ASN A 174 -11.76 -6.29 -7.14
N THR A 175 -12.25 -5.47 -8.07
CA THR A 175 -11.48 -4.38 -8.67
C THR A 175 -12.18 -3.05 -8.47
N MET A 176 -11.38 -2.03 -8.14
CA MET A 176 -11.83 -0.68 -7.81
C MET A 176 -10.84 0.34 -8.37
N ASN A 177 -11.32 1.49 -8.85
CA ASN A 177 -10.47 2.60 -9.26
C ASN A 177 -10.19 3.50 -8.07
N PHE A 178 -8.95 3.95 -7.95
CA PHE A 178 -8.51 5.00 -7.03
C PHE A 178 -7.98 6.17 -7.86
N LYS A 179 -8.41 7.40 -7.54
CA LYS A 179 -7.92 8.59 -8.22
C LYS A 179 -6.90 9.28 -7.31
N ALA A 180 -5.69 9.44 -7.79
CA ALA A 180 -4.62 10.16 -7.11
C ALA A 180 -4.82 11.69 -7.28
N ASP A 181 -5.92 12.22 -6.77
CA ASP A 181 -6.37 13.60 -7.04
C ASP A 181 -5.82 14.67 -6.09
N GLN A 182 -5.15 14.24 -5.02
CA GLN A 182 -4.54 15.10 -4.03
C GLN A 182 -3.06 14.73 -3.89
N VAL A 183 -2.19 15.73 -3.76
CA VAL A 183 -0.77 15.50 -3.44
C VAL A 183 -0.65 15.09 -1.97
N GLY A 184 0.18 14.08 -1.70
CA GLY A 184 0.35 13.52 -0.36
C GLY A 184 0.68 12.04 -0.39
N ARG A 185 0.95 11.48 0.79
CA ARG A 185 0.99 10.03 1.01
C ARG A 185 -0.39 9.53 1.36
N HIS A 186 -0.96 8.72 0.47
CA HIS A 186 -2.25 8.08 0.65
C HIS A 186 -2.02 6.66 1.16
N THR A 187 -2.50 6.37 2.36
CA THR A 187 -2.45 5.03 2.95
C THR A 187 -3.85 4.45 2.95
N LEU A 188 -4.06 3.35 2.24
CA LEU A 188 -5.37 2.73 2.09
C LEU A 188 -5.39 1.31 2.67
N TYR A 189 -6.50 0.96 3.30
CA TYR A 189 -6.86 -0.40 3.67
C TYR A 189 -8.39 -0.53 3.75
N PHE A 190 -8.87 -1.77 3.78
CA PHE A 190 -10.28 -2.04 4.02
C PHE A 190 -10.48 -3.05 5.15
N VAL A 191 -11.68 -3.06 5.73
CA VAL A 191 -12.09 -3.99 6.78
C VAL A 191 -13.39 -4.67 6.36
N VAL A 192 -13.35 -5.98 6.19
CA VAL A 192 -14.53 -6.85 5.97
C VAL A 192 -14.56 -7.88 7.09
N ASN A 193 -15.73 -8.13 7.68
CA ASN A 193 -15.92 -9.13 8.74
C ASN A 193 -14.93 -8.96 9.91
N SER A 194 -14.72 -7.70 10.33
CA SER A 194 -13.79 -7.31 11.40
C SER A 194 -12.31 -7.68 11.18
N GLN A 195 -11.93 -8.06 9.95
CA GLN A 195 -10.55 -8.34 9.58
C GLN A 195 -10.04 -7.23 8.64
N PRO A 196 -8.94 -6.56 8.97
CA PRO A 196 -8.33 -5.59 8.06
C PRO A 196 -7.63 -6.31 6.91
N SER A 197 -7.51 -5.64 5.78
CA SER A 197 -6.55 -5.98 4.75
C SER A 197 -5.14 -5.58 5.14
N ASN A 198 -4.15 -6.01 4.37
CA ASN A 198 -2.88 -5.29 4.34
C ASN A 198 -3.09 -3.83 3.86
N VAL A 199 -2.05 -3.02 4.05
CA VAL A 199 -2.00 -1.62 3.63
C VAL A 199 -1.40 -1.51 2.23
N VAL A 200 -1.90 -0.56 1.44
CA VAL A 200 -1.21 -0.04 0.26
C VAL A 200 -0.93 1.45 0.41
N VAL A 201 0.16 1.90 -0.16
CA VAL A 201 0.64 3.28 -0.10
C VAL A 201 0.75 3.83 -1.52
N VAL A 202 0.11 4.97 -1.76
CA VAL A 202 0.23 5.74 -3.00
C VAL A 202 0.79 7.10 -2.66
N ASP A 203 2.02 7.33 -3.09
CA ASP A 203 2.70 8.60 -2.89
C ASP A 203 2.48 9.46 -4.13
N VAL A 204 1.68 10.52 -3.95
CA VAL A 204 1.17 11.35 -5.04
C VAL A 204 1.94 12.67 -5.05
N PHE A 205 2.56 13.00 -6.19
CA PHE A 205 3.33 14.23 -6.36
C PHE A 205 2.98 14.98 -7.64
N SER A 206 3.28 16.28 -7.64
CA SER A 206 3.25 17.07 -8.89
C SER A 206 4.43 16.69 -9.79
N GLU A 207 4.19 16.53 -11.09
CA GLU A 207 5.24 16.31 -12.08
C GLU A 207 5.75 17.65 -12.63
N SER A 208 7.08 17.80 -12.74
CA SER A 208 7.71 18.98 -13.34
C SER A 208 7.48 19.01 -14.86
N PRO A 209 7.02 20.14 -15.44
CA PRO A 209 6.79 20.27 -16.88
C PRO A 209 8.02 19.99 -17.75
N ALA A 210 9.23 20.14 -17.20
CA ALA A 210 10.49 19.98 -17.92
C ALA A 210 10.95 18.52 -18.10
N GLY A 211 10.22 17.54 -17.55
CA GLY A 211 10.63 16.14 -17.50
C GLY A 211 10.11 15.22 -18.60
N LYS A 212 9.15 15.65 -19.42
CA LYS A 212 8.60 14.80 -20.50
C LYS A 212 9.60 14.77 -21.68
N PRO A 213 10.10 13.60 -22.10
CA PRO A 213 10.87 13.53 -23.32
C PRO A 213 10.00 14.03 -24.48
N VAL A 214 10.47 15.09 -25.15
CA VAL A 214 9.87 15.57 -26.38
C VAL A 214 10.06 14.47 -27.42
N HIS A 215 9.00 13.71 -27.72
CA HIS A 215 8.96 12.89 -28.93
C HIS A 215 9.00 13.83 -30.13
N THR A 216 10.22 14.15 -30.57
CA THR A 216 10.44 14.84 -31.83
C THR A 216 10.23 13.79 -32.91
N MET A 217 9.03 13.72 -33.48
CA MET A 217 8.82 12.98 -34.72
C MET A 217 9.67 13.66 -35.81
N SER A 218 10.66 12.94 -36.33
CA SER A 218 11.39 13.25 -37.57
C SER A 218 11.24 12.06 -38.50
#